data_AF-A0A5K7Z1M7-F1
#
_entry.id   AF-A0A5K7Z1M7-F1
#
_cell.length_a   1.000
_cell.length_b   1.000
_cell.length_c   1.000
_cell.angle_alpha   90.00
_cell.angle_beta   90.00
_cell.angle_gamma   90.00
#
_symmetry.space_group_name_H-M   'P 1'
#
loop_
_entity.id
_entity.type
_entity.pdbx_description
1 polymer ?
#
loop_
_entity_poly.entity_id
_entity_poly.type
_entity_poly.pdbx_seq_one_letter_code
_entity_poly.pdbx_strand_id
1 'polypeptide(L)'
;MKKALTVLFVMLMAGLTGCSVQPYGSQDGGIAAVFEGAPRLFDPSVVYMGNVVGQNLSSEWQNGVTRVAFILDSPFDELVKTNLVVVAKNGRLHLDTLGGYGEPLPPGAILLGFVKPSAYRWFKFKNLINNATMSAHHRAQRLQAQFGLGG
;
A
#
# COMPACT_ATOMS: atom_id res chain seq x y z
N MET A 1 52.81 28.11 16.36
CA MET A 1 52.06 26.90 16.78
C MET A 1 50.64 27.05 16.26
N LYS A 2 50.39 26.62 15.02
CA LYS A 2 49.16 26.88 14.24
C LYS A 2 48.81 25.62 13.44
N LYS A 3 48.52 24.50 14.12
CA LYS A 3 48.11 23.24 13.45
C LYS A 3 47.12 22.38 14.26
N ALA A 4 46.53 22.92 15.33
CA ALA A 4 45.66 22.15 16.22
C ALA A 4 44.17 22.51 16.12
N LEU A 5 43.78 23.45 15.25
CA LEU A 5 42.40 23.95 15.18
C LEU A 5 41.57 23.39 14.02
N THR A 6 42.18 22.64 13.11
CA THR A 6 41.54 22.22 11.84
C THR A 6 41.03 20.77 11.82
N VAL A 7 41.23 20.01 12.90
CA VAL A 7 40.81 18.60 12.99
C VAL A 7 39.46 18.44 13.70
N LEU A 8 38.99 19.45 14.44
CA LEU A 8 37.75 19.37 15.21
C LEU A 8 36.47 19.57 14.37
N PHE A 9 36.57 20.07 13.13
CA PHE A 9 35.40 20.39 12.30
C PHE A 9 34.99 19.29 11.30
N VAL A 10 35.84 18.26 11.10
CA VAL A 10 35.59 17.19 10.11
C VAL A 10 34.94 15.96 10.73
N MET A 11 34.92 15.84 12.06
CA MET A 11 34.34 14.68 12.76
C MET A 11 32.85 14.85 13.15
N LEU A 12 32.21 15.96 12.78
CA LEU A 12 30.80 16.24 13.11
C LEU A 12 29.81 15.93 11.95
N MET A 13 30.29 15.36 10.84
CA MET A 13 29.48 15.06 9.64
C MET A 13 29.33 13.56 9.34
N ALA A 14 29.74 12.68 10.25
CA ALA A 14 29.65 11.22 10.11
C ALA A 14 28.51 10.58 10.94
N GLY A 15 27.55 11.39 11.42
CA GLY A 15 26.49 10.94 12.35
C GLY A 15 25.05 11.04 11.83
N LEU A 16 24.82 11.43 10.57
CA LEU A 16 23.46 11.57 10.01
C LEU A 16 23.18 10.67 8.80
N THR A 17 23.98 9.63 8.57
CA THR A 17 23.46 8.41 7.94
C THR A 17 22.72 7.59 9.00
N GLY A 18 21.73 8.22 9.63
CA GLY A 18 20.64 7.48 10.22
C GLY A 18 19.94 6.83 9.05
N CYS A 19 20.17 5.53 8.86
CA CYS A 19 19.21 4.68 8.18
C CYS A 19 17.86 5.01 8.81
N SER A 20 17.00 5.73 8.08
CA SER A 20 15.60 5.80 8.43
C SER A 20 15.08 4.38 8.25
N VAL A 21 15.22 3.58 9.30
CA VAL A 21 14.46 2.35 9.48
C VAL A 21 13.04 2.86 9.60
N GLN A 22 12.39 3.00 8.44
CA GLN A 22 10.99 3.39 8.36
C GLN A 22 10.24 2.28 9.12
N PRO A 23 9.57 2.63 10.21
CA PRO A 23 8.97 1.65 11.09
C PRO A 23 7.92 0.87 10.30
N TYR A 24 8.06 -0.45 10.44
CA TYR A 24 7.13 -1.48 10.07
C TYR A 24 5.68 -1.06 10.40
N GLY A 25 4.81 -1.12 9.39
CA GLY A 25 3.39 -0.79 9.55
C GLY A 25 3.15 0.71 9.60
N SER A 26 2.14 1.16 8.87
CA SER A 26 1.65 2.54 8.81
C SER A 26 1.59 3.16 10.22
N GLN A 27 2.57 3.98 10.61
CA GLN A 27 2.56 4.67 11.90
C GLN A 27 1.40 5.67 12.03
N ASP A 28 0.69 5.97 10.93
CA ASP A 28 -0.47 6.86 10.88
C ASP A 28 -1.82 6.12 10.89
N GLY A 29 -1.88 4.83 11.25
CA GLY A 29 -3.15 4.09 11.33
C GLY A 29 -3.82 3.79 9.97
N GLY A 30 -3.14 4.08 8.85
CA GLY A 30 -3.64 3.81 7.50
C GLY A 30 -3.49 2.35 7.05
N ILE A 31 -4.21 2.00 5.99
CA ILE A 31 -4.17 0.70 5.30
C ILE A 31 -3.25 0.85 4.09
N ALA A 32 -2.62 -0.25 3.67
CA ALA A 32 -1.80 -0.25 2.46
C ALA A 32 -2.40 -1.13 1.37
N ALA A 33 -2.28 -0.71 0.12
CA ALA A 33 -2.51 -1.56 -1.04
C ALA A 33 -1.20 -1.77 -1.80
N VAL A 34 -0.95 -3.01 -2.21
CA VAL A 34 0.23 -3.37 -3.02
C VAL A 34 -0.16 -3.67 -4.45
N PHE A 35 0.56 -3.06 -5.39
CA PHE A 35 0.31 -3.14 -6.83
C PHE A 35 1.53 -3.75 -7.51
N GLU A 36 1.29 -4.66 -8.44
CA GLU A 36 2.32 -5.08 -9.39
C GLU A 36 2.40 -4.02 -10.51
N GLY A 37 3.46 -3.22 -10.53
CA GLY A 37 3.55 -2.04 -11.39
C GLY A 37 3.10 -0.74 -10.72
N ALA A 38 3.43 0.39 -11.36
CA ALA A 38 3.08 1.72 -10.90
C ALA A 38 1.62 2.08 -11.27
N PRO A 39 0.71 2.25 -10.29
CA PRO A 39 -0.61 2.81 -10.55
C PRO A 39 -0.47 4.29 -10.90
N ARG A 40 -1.06 4.72 -12.01
CA ARG A 40 -1.03 6.12 -12.46
C ARG A 40 -2.03 6.95 -11.63
N LEU A 41 -1.64 7.31 -10.41
CA LEU A 41 -2.45 8.10 -9.49
C LEU A 41 -2.03 9.57 -9.57
N PHE A 42 -2.99 10.47 -9.70
CA PHE A 42 -2.77 11.92 -9.70
C PHE A 42 -3.81 12.68 -8.86
N ASP A 43 -4.87 11.99 -8.43
CA ASP A 43 -5.89 12.51 -7.55
C ASP A 43 -5.82 11.69 -6.25
N PRO A 44 -5.72 12.35 -5.08
CA PRO A 44 -5.53 11.65 -3.83
C PRO A 44 -6.79 10.92 -3.34
N SER A 45 -7.94 11.15 -3.95
CA SER A 45 -9.21 10.60 -3.48
C SER A 45 -9.26 9.08 -3.55
N VAL A 46 -9.76 8.45 -2.48
CA VAL A 46 -10.18 7.06 -2.45
C VAL A 46 -11.69 7.02 -2.68
N VAL A 47 -12.14 6.21 -3.63
CA VAL A 47 -13.53 6.19 -4.09
C VAL A 47 -14.16 4.82 -3.84
N TYR A 48 -15.33 4.78 -3.22
CA TYR A 48 -16.16 3.59 -3.10
C TYR A 48 -17.57 3.87 -3.62
N MET A 49 -18.06 3.03 -4.53
CA MET A 49 -19.39 3.17 -5.15
C MET A 49 -19.68 4.57 -5.73
N GLY A 50 -18.63 5.30 -6.17
CA GLY A 50 -18.75 6.65 -6.75
C GLY A 50 -18.60 7.79 -5.74
N ASN A 51 -18.58 7.50 -4.44
CA ASN A 51 -18.36 8.50 -3.38
C ASN A 51 -16.90 8.53 -2.96
N VAL A 52 -16.39 9.71 -2.61
CA VAL A 52 -15.09 9.84 -1.94
C VAL A 52 -15.26 9.37 -0.50
N VAL A 53 -14.39 8.48 -0.05
CA VAL A 53 -14.46 7.80 1.25
C VAL A 53 -13.14 7.83 2.01
N GLY A 54 -12.19 8.63 1.53
CA GLY A 54 -10.86 8.73 2.11
C GLY A 54 -9.84 9.31 1.14
N GLN A 55 -8.57 9.19 1.51
CA GLN A 55 -7.45 9.77 0.77
C GLN A 55 -6.21 8.88 0.80
N ASN A 56 -5.43 8.89 -0.28
CA ASN A 56 -4.09 8.33 -0.28
C ASN A 56 -3.14 9.26 0.51
N LEU A 57 -2.15 8.65 1.15
CA LEU A 57 -1.16 9.34 1.99
C LEU A 57 0.22 9.32 1.35
N SER A 58 0.63 8.15 0.85
CA SER A 58 1.95 7.95 0.28
C SER A 58 1.96 6.85 -0.77
N SER A 59 2.97 6.88 -1.63
CA SER A 59 3.23 5.87 -2.65
C SER A 59 4.72 5.61 -2.72
N GLU A 60 5.10 4.36 -2.49
CA GLU A 60 6.49 3.90 -2.50
C GLU A 60 6.67 2.86 -3.60
N TRP A 61 7.74 2.96 -4.39
CA TRP A 61 8.04 2.03 -5.48
C TRP A 61 9.34 1.30 -5.22
N GLN A 62 9.27 -0.02 -5.15
CA GLN A 62 10.43 -0.87 -4.92
C GLN A 62 10.23 -2.24 -5.57
N ASN A 63 11.28 -2.78 -6.19
CA ASN A 63 11.30 -4.14 -6.74
C ASN A 63 10.13 -4.50 -7.69
N GLY A 64 9.63 -3.54 -8.46
CA GLY A 64 8.49 -3.76 -9.38
C GLY A 64 7.12 -3.71 -8.70
N VAL A 65 7.07 -3.38 -7.42
CA VAL A 65 5.84 -3.29 -6.61
C VAL A 65 5.66 -1.86 -6.12
N THR A 66 4.44 -1.32 -6.26
CA THR A 66 4.05 -0.08 -5.60
C THR A 66 3.28 -0.39 -4.33
N ARG A 67 3.70 0.17 -3.20
CA ARG A 67 2.90 0.22 -1.99
C ARG A 67 2.26 1.60 -1.88
N VAL A 68 0.93 1.65 -1.79
CA VAL A 68 0.17 2.89 -1.62
C VAL A 68 -0.52 2.85 -0.27
N ALA A 69 -0.14 3.76 0.63
CA ALA A 69 -0.82 3.94 1.91
C ALA A 69 -2.02 4.88 1.73
N PHE A 70 -3.13 4.56 2.38
CA PHE A 70 -4.34 5.38 2.35
C PHE A 70 -5.13 5.23 3.65
N ILE A 71 -6.00 6.19 3.91
CA ILE A 71 -6.95 6.18 5.03
C ILE A 71 -8.37 6.26 4.50
N LEU A 72 -9.30 5.72 5.27
CA LEU A 72 -10.73 5.86 5.04
C LEU A 72 -11.31 6.81 6.09
N ASP A 73 -12.39 7.49 5.75
CA ASP A 73 -13.15 8.25 6.75
C ASP A 73 -13.85 7.25 7.69
N SER A 74 -13.99 7.60 8.97
CA SER A 74 -14.49 6.69 10.02
C SER A 74 -15.80 5.93 9.68
N PRO A 75 -16.80 6.51 8.97
CA PRO A 75 -17.99 5.77 8.56
C PRO A 75 -17.72 4.56 7.64
N PHE A 76 -16.52 4.47 7.07
CA PHE A 76 -16.11 3.45 6.10
C PHE A 76 -15.06 2.47 6.65
N ASP A 77 -14.73 2.54 7.95
CA ASP A 77 -13.78 1.62 8.58
C ASP A 77 -14.22 0.15 8.45
N GLU A 78 -15.52 -0.11 8.41
CA GLU A 78 -16.09 -1.45 8.23
C GLU A 78 -15.91 -2.04 6.82
N LEU A 79 -15.46 -1.24 5.84
CA LEU A 79 -15.13 -1.74 4.51
C LEU A 79 -13.86 -2.59 4.50
N VAL A 80 -13.01 -2.44 5.52
CA VAL A 80 -11.65 -2.99 5.59
C VAL A 80 -11.72 -4.48 5.95
N LYS A 81 -12.00 -5.28 4.92
CA LYS A 81 -12.25 -6.71 5.03
C LYS A 81 -11.38 -7.52 4.06
N THR A 82 -11.26 -8.82 4.31
CA THR A 82 -10.43 -9.73 3.49
C THR A 82 -10.84 -9.78 2.02
N ASN A 83 -12.09 -9.46 1.68
CA ASN A 83 -12.62 -9.44 0.32
C ASN A 83 -12.48 -8.07 -0.38
N LEU A 84 -11.97 -7.06 0.31
CA LEU A 84 -11.71 -5.73 -0.23
C LEU A 84 -10.46 -5.77 -1.12
N VAL A 85 -10.54 -5.11 -2.26
CA VAL A 85 -9.41 -4.87 -3.15
C VAL A 85 -9.40 -3.42 -3.61
N VAL A 86 -8.25 -2.98 -4.11
CA VAL A 86 -8.08 -1.63 -4.62
C VAL A 86 -7.80 -1.68 -6.12
N VAL A 87 -8.43 -0.80 -6.89
CA VAL A 87 -8.27 -0.71 -8.34
C VAL A 87 -7.93 0.73 -8.70
N ALA A 88 -6.78 0.93 -9.35
CA ALA A 88 -6.45 2.23 -9.93
C ALA A 88 -7.31 2.45 -11.18
N LYS A 89 -8.13 3.53 -11.16
CA LYS A 89 -9.02 3.89 -12.26
C LYS A 89 -9.16 5.41 -12.28
N ASN A 90 -9.11 6.01 -13.47
CA ASN A 90 -9.28 7.45 -13.67
C ASN A 90 -8.37 8.33 -12.77
N GLY A 91 -7.15 7.88 -12.49
CA GLY A 91 -6.21 8.62 -11.64
C GLY A 91 -6.42 8.51 -10.14
N ARG A 92 -7.40 7.72 -9.71
CA ARG A 92 -7.83 7.56 -8.31
C ARG A 92 -7.73 6.11 -7.84
N LEU A 93 -7.74 5.92 -6.53
CA LEU A 93 -7.94 4.62 -5.92
C LEU A 93 -9.43 4.32 -5.84
N HIS A 94 -9.86 3.21 -6.41
CA HIS A 94 -11.23 2.71 -6.26
C HIS A 94 -11.24 1.46 -5.39
N LEU A 95 -12.09 1.46 -4.37
CA LEU A 95 -12.37 0.31 -3.55
C LEU A 95 -13.42 -0.58 -4.25
N ASP A 96 -13.16 -1.88 -4.30
CA ASP A 96 -14.07 -2.88 -4.89
C ASP A 96 -14.06 -4.15 -4.01
N THR A 97 -15.09 -4.98 -4.13
CA THR A 97 -15.17 -6.25 -3.40
C THR A 97 -15.14 -7.43 -4.35
N LEU A 98 -14.40 -8.47 -3.97
CA LEU A 98 -14.33 -9.71 -4.75
C LEU A 98 -15.65 -10.51 -4.72
N GLY A 99 -16.59 -10.12 -3.86
CA GLY A 99 -17.85 -10.80 -3.58
C GLY A 99 -17.77 -11.63 -2.30
N GLY A 100 -18.92 -12.17 -1.87
CA GLY A 100 -19.02 -12.98 -0.66
C GLY A 100 -18.82 -12.21 0.64
N TYR A 101 -18.83 -12.94 1.75
CA TYR A 101 -18.51 -12.40 3.07
C TYR A 101 -17.00 -12.22 3.22
N GLY A 102 -16.58 -11.12 3.85
CA GLY A 102 -15.19 -10.84 4.20
C GLY A 102 -15.06 -10.64 5.70
N GLU A 103 -13.95 -11.10 6.26
CA GLU A 103 -13.62 -10.92 7.67
C GLU A 103 -12.89 -9.58 7.86
N PRO A 104 -13.11 -8.88 8.99
CA PRO A 104 -12.35 -7.68 9.31
C PRO A 104 -10.85 -7.94 9.28
N LEU A 105 -10.10 -7.01 8.69
CA LEU A 105 -8.65 -7.08 8.69
C LEU A 105 -8.05 -6.35 9.90
N PRO A 106 -6.92 -6.82 10.45
CA PRO A 106 -6.22 -6.08 11.50
C PRO A 106 -5.65 -4.75 10.97
N PRO A 107 -5.41 -3.76 11.85
CA PRO A 107 -4.72 -2.53 11.48
C PRO A 107 -3.38 -2.82 10.80
N GLY A 108 -3.04 -2.03 9.77
CA GLY A 108 -1.81 -2.23 8.99
C GLY A 108 -1.82 -3.41 8.02
N ALA A 109 -2.95 -4.11 7.89
CA ALA A 109 -3.13 -5.13 6.85
C ALA A 109 -2.93 -4.55 5.45
N ILE A 110 -2.51 -5.44 4.54
CA ILE A 110 -2.22 -5.10 3.16
C ILE A 110 -3.26 -5.70 2.24
N LEU A 111 -3.80 -4.87 1.36
CA LEU A 111 -4.77 -5.23 0.36
C LEU A 111 -4.10 -5.44 -1.00
N LEU A 112 -4.73 -6.29 -1.82
CA LEU A 112 -4.32 -6.42 -3.21
C LEU A 112 -4.80 -5.24 -4.04
N GLY A 113 -3.87 -4.60 -4.74
CA GLY A 113 -4.09 -3.53 -5.69
C GLY A 113 -4.00 -4.00 -7.15
N PHE A 114 -4.82 -3.41 -8.02
CA PHE A 114 -4.77 -3.61 -9.47
C PHE A 114 -4.51 -2.29 -10.19
N VAL A 115 -3.45 -2.23 -11.00
CA VAL A 115 -3.08 -1.00 -11.74
C VAL A 115 -4.08 -0.60 -12.83
N LYS A 116 -4.95 -1.52 -13.26
CA LYS A 116 -5.96 -1.30 -14.30
C LYS A 116 -7.22 -2.14 -14.03
N PRO A 117 -8.43 -1.66 -14.39
CA PRO A 117 -9.67 -2.42 -14.22
C PRO A 117 -9.72 -3.77 -14.95
N SER A 118 -9.05 -3.90 -16.10
CA SER A 118 -8.98 -5.16 -16.84
C SER A 118 -8.25 -6.25 -16.06
N ALA A 119 -7.19 -5.91 -15.33
CA ALA A 119 -6.45 -6.86 -14.49
C ALA A 119 -7.32 -7.37 -13.33
N TYR A 120 -8.09 -6.48 -12.69
CA TYR A 120 -9.07 -6.86 -11.68
C TYR A 120 -10.14 -7.82 -12.23
N ARG A 121 -10.76 -7.48 -13.37
CA ARG A 121 -11.79 -8.33 -13.99
C ARG A 121 -11.24 -9.71 -14.36
N TRP A 122 -10.04 -9.76 -14.91
CA TRP A 122 -9.37 -11.03 -15.25
C TRP A 122 -9.03 -11.85 -14.01
N PHE A 123 -8.59 -11.20 -12.94
CA PHE A 123 -8.36 -11.86 -11.65
C PHE A 123 -9.66 -12.44 -11.08
N LYS A 124 -10.74 -11.66 -11.07
CA LYS A 124 -12.05 -12.12 -10.62
C LYS A 124 -12.51 -13.32 -11.43
N PHE A 125 -12.43 -13.24 -12.77
CA PHE A 125 -12.78 -14.34 -13.66
C PHE A 125 -11.99 -15.62 -13.38
N LYS A 126 -10.66 -15.52 -13.28
CA LYS A 126 -9.79 -16.68 -13.00
C LYS A 126 -10.05 -17.33 -11.64
N ASN A 127 -10.53 -16.55 -10.68
CA ASN A 127 -10.80 -17.00 -9.33
C ASN A 127 -12.31 -16.98 -9.03
N LEU A 128 -13.17 -17.18 -10.05
CA LEU A 128 -14.59 -17.41 -9.81
C LEU A 128 -14.83 -18.80 -9.21
N ILE A 129 -14.04 -19.79 -9.64
CA ILE A 129 -14.15 -21.20 -9.22
C ILE A 129 -13.36 -21.44 -7.93
N ASN A 130 -12.26 -20.72 -7.74
CA ASN A 130 -11.42 -20.76 -6.54
C ASN A 130 -11.84 -19.65 -5.58
N ASN A 131 -11.54 -19.76 -4.29
CA ASN A 131 -11.82 -18.68 -3.35
C ASN A 131 -10.99 -17.41 -3.70
N ALA A 132 -11.65 -16.43 -4.33
CA ALA A 132 -11.02 -15.19 -4.80
C ALA A 132 -10.37 -14.40 -3.66
N THR A 133 -11.00 -14.38 -2.49
CA THR A 133 -10.52 -13.72 -1.27
C THR A 133 -9.17 -14.30 -0.84
N MET A 134 -9.08 -15.64 -0.72
CA MET A 134 -7.81 -16.32 -0.36
C MET A 134 -6.73 -16.06 -1.41
N SER A 135 -7.10 -16.10 -2.69
CA SER A 135 -6.18 -15.86 -3.80
C SER A 135 -5.63 -14.43 -3.79
N ALA A 136 -6.46 -13.46 -3.39
CA ALA A 136 -6.06 -12.07 -3.28
C ALA A 136 -5.11 -11.86 -2.10
N HIS A 137 -5.41 -12.45 -0.95
CA HIS A 137 -4.55 -12.42 0.23
C HIS A 137 -3.16 -13.00 -0.06
N HIS A 138 -3.09 -14.20 -0.65
CA HIS A 138 -1.80 -14.81 -1.03
C HIS A 138 -1.02 -14.00 -2.06
N ARG A 139 -1.70 -13.28 -2.96
CA ARG A 139 -1.03 -12.41 -3.92
C ARG A 139 -0.52 -11.14 -3.25
N ALA A 140 -1.30 -10.53 -2.37
CA ALA A 140 -0.87 -9.37 -1.59
C ALA A 140 0.37 -9.70 -0.75
N GLN A 141 0.38 -10.85 -0.05
CA GLN A 141 1.54 -11.34 0.70
C GLN A 141 2.78 -11.54 -0.18
N ARG A 142 2.63 -12.14 -1.37
CA ARG A 142 3.74 -12.32 -2.32
C ARG A 142 4.32 -10.99 -2.79
N LEU A 143 3.47 -10.03 -3.13
CA LEU A 143 3.91 -8.69 -3.55
C LEU A 143 4.57 -7.94 -2.40
N GLN A 144 4.06 -8.08 -1.18
CA GLN A 144 4.67 -7.52 0.02
C GLN A 144 6.07 -8.08 0.27
N ALA A 145 6.24 -9.40 0.15
CA ALA A 145 7.55 -10.04 0.28
C ALA A 145 8.52 -9.55 -0.81
N GLN A 146 8.03 -9.42 -2.05
CA GLN A 146 8.81 -8.88 -3.17
C GLN A 146 9.22 -7.42 -2.97
N PHE A 147 8.35 -6.59 -2.38
CA PHE A 147 8.66 -5.21 -2.06
C PHE A 147 9.85 -5.08 -1.09
N GLY A 148 10.13 -6.11 -0.28
CA GLY A 148 11.24 -6.13 0.68
C GLY A 148 10.80 -6.05 2.15
N LEU A 149 9.50 -6.27 2.42
CA LEU A 149 8.92 -6.27 3.76
C LEU A 149 8.60 -7.71 4.23
N GLY A 150 9.37 -8.69 3.75
CA GLY A 150 9.30 -10.08 4.18
C GLY A 150 10.27 -10.35 5.33
N GLY A 151 9.73 -10.30 6.55
CA GLY A 151 10.31 -10.91 7.75
C GLY A 151 9.22 -11.75 8.39
#